data_AF-A0A3D1A479-F1
#
_entry.id   AF-A0A3D1A479-F1
#
_cell.length_a   1.000
_cell.length_b   1.000
_cell.length_c   1.000
_cell.angle_alpha   90.00
_cell.angle_beta   90.00
_cell.angle_gamma   90.00
#
_symmetry.space_group_name_H-M   'P 1'
#
loop_
_entity.id
_entity.type
_entity.pdbx_description
1 polymer ?
#
loop_
_entity_poly.entity_id
_entity_poly.type
_entity_poly.pdbx_seq_one_letter_code
_entity_poly.pdbx_strand_id
1 'polypeptide(L)'
;MKKTFKIIGYIFLTGVLLLLLLVGSLVGSSAYARHKFIKETVAILSPVKSLAEIEKLDPVYRPDLIYARQFAGGAWAAARSLDEQDTEFGFEAALVYTSGGEFWIAKNRHFCGYEGLSISLNEVKADTLEGFIAGLSAEHGFSRY
;
A
#
# COMPACT_ATOMS: atom_id res chain seq x y z
N MET A 1 -54.00 -6.80 12.85
CA MET A 1 -52.64 -7.28 13.19
C MET A 1 -51.83 -7.82 12.00
N LYS A 2 -52.38 -8.57 11.03
CA LYS A 2 -51.58 -9.11 9.90
C LYS A 2 -50.99 -8.07 8.92
N LYS A 3 -51.62 -6.90 8.75
CA LYS A 3 -51.12 -5.84 7.85
C LYS A 3 -49.92 -5.07 8.43
N THR A 4 -49.89 -4.82 9.74
CA THR A 4 -48.78 -4.12 10.41
C THR A 4 -47.50 -4.94 10.42
N PHE A 5 -47.57 -6.27 10.61
CA PHE A 5 -46.41 -7.16 10.51
C PHE A 5 -45.78 -7.20 9.11
N LYS A 6 -46.59 -7.11 8.05
CA LYS A 6 -46.07 -7.05 6.67
C LYS A 6 -45.33 -5.75 6.39
N ILE A 7 -45.81 -4.62 6.92
CA ILE A 7 -45.17 -3.31 6.75
C ILE A 7 -43.82 -3.26 7.49
N ILE A 8 -43.76 -3.78 8.72
CA ILE A 8 -42.51 -3.86 9.49
C ILE A 8 -41.49 -4.78 8.78
N GLY A 9 -41.94 -5.93 8.26
CA GLY A 9 -41.07 -6.81 7.47
C GLY A 9 -40.54 -6.16 6.19
N TYR A 10 -41.36 -5.34 5.51
CA TYR A 10 -40.93 -4.60 4.32
C TYR A 10 -39.90 -3.53 4.64
N ILE A 11 -40.11 -2.73 5.71
CA ILE A 11 -39.17 -1.69 6.16
C ILE A 11 -37.84 -2.30 6.60
N PHE A 12 -37.88 -3.45 7.30
CA PHE A 12 -36.67 -4.15 7.70
C PHE A 12 -35.89 -4.68 6.48
N LEU A 13 -36.59 -5.29 5.52
CA LEU A 13 -35.98 -5.84 4.31
C LEU A 13 -35.37 -4.74 3.42
N THR A 14 -36.09 -3.63 3.22
CA THR A 14 -35.57 -2.49 2.43
C THR A 14 -34.43 -1.77 3.14
N GLY A 15 -34.51 -1.62 4.47
CA GLY A 15 -33.42 -1.05 5.27
C GLY A 15 -32.14 -1.89 5.21
N VAL A 16 -32.25 -3.21 5.35
CA VAL A 16 -31.10 -4.14 5.22
C VAL A 16 -30.52 -4.10 3.80
N LEU A 17 -31.36 -4.07 2.76
CA LEU A 17 -30.90 -4.00 1.38
C LEU A 17 -30.16 -2.70 1.07
N LEU A 18 -30.66 -1.55 1.56
CA LEU A 18 -30.00 -0.25 1.43
C LEU A 18 -28.64 -0.23 2.13
N LEU A 19 -28.56 -0.82 3.32
CA LEU A 19 -27.33 -0.91 4.09
C LEU A 19 -26.30 -1.81 3.40
N LEU A 20 -26.73 -2.93 2.82
CA LEU A 20 -25.88 -3.80 2.01
C LEU A 20 -25.37 -3.13 0.73
N LEU A 21 -26.20 -2.33 0.06
CA LEU A 21 -25.79 -1.56 -1.12
C LEU A 21 -24.78 -0.46 -0.76
N LEU A 22 -24.97 0.21 0.38
CA LEU A 22 -24.03 1.20 0.91
C LEU A 22 -22.68 0.58 1.30
N VAL A 23 -22.70 -0.55 2.01
CA VAL A 23 -21.47 -1.28 2.35
C VAL A 23 -20.79 -1.79 1.08
N GLY A 24 -21.57 -2.33 0.13
CA GLY A 24 -21.06 -2.81 -1.16
C GLY A 24 -20.41 -1.70 -2.00
N SER A 25 -21.00 -0.50 -2.04
CA SER A 25 -20.42 0.64 -2.76
C SER A 25 -19.15 1.17 -2.08
N LEU A 26 -19.12 1.21 -0.74
CA LEU A 26 -17.92 1.57 0.03
C LEU A 26 -16.76 0.59 -0.19
N VAL A 27 -17.04 -0.72 -0.14
CA VAL A 27 -16.03 -1.78 -0.36
C VAL A 27 -15.57 -1.80 -1.82
N GLY A 28 -16.49 -1.60 -2.78
CA GLY A 28 -16.13 -1.52 -4.20
C GLY A 28 -15.26 -0.31 -4.52
N SER A 29 -15.56 0.84 -3.93
CA SER A 29 -14.79 2.08 -4.10
C SER A 29 -13.37 1.95 -3.54
N SER A 30 -13.22 1.39 -2.32
CA SER A 30 -11.91 1.20 -1.71
C SER A 30 -11.04 0.19 -2.46
N ALA A 31 -11.63 -0.88 -2.99
CA ALA A 31 -10.92 -1.85 -3.81
C ALA A 31 -10.43 -1.25 -5.15
N TYR A 32 -11.27 -0.45 -5.82
CA TYR A 32 -10.87 0.24 -7.05
C TYR A 32 -9.77 1.28 -6.81
N ALA A 33 -9.93 2.08 -5.76
CA ALA A 33 -8.93 3.06 -5.34
C ALA A 33 -7.57 2.40 -5.04
N ARG A 34 -7.60 1.29 -4.29
CA ARG A 34 -6.41 0.46 -4.04
C ARG A 34 -5.77 0.02 -5.34
N HIS A 35 -6.56 -0.49 -6.28
CA HIS A 35 -6.03 -0.96 -7.56
C HIS A 35 -5.39 0.17 -8.38
N LYS A 36 -6.01 1.36 -8.40
CA LYS A 36 -5.47 2.55 -9.08
C LYS A 36 -4.15 3.01 -8.45
N PHE A 37 -4.12 3.17 -7.13
CA PHE A 37 -2.93 3.51 -6.34
C PHE A 37 -1.76 2.59 -6.65
N ILE A 38 -2.02 1.28 -6.65
CA ILE A 38 -0.99 0.28 -6.94
C ILE A 38 -0.54 0.41 -8.39
N LYS A 39 -1.46 0.51 -9.34
CA LYS A 39 -1.10 0.61 -10.76
C LYS A 39 -0.22 1.82 -11.05
N GLU A 40 -0.52 2.97 -10.45
CA GLU A 40 0.26 4.21 -10.64
C GLU A 40 1.64 4.11 -9.96
N THR A 41 1.71 3.58 -8.74
CA THR A 41 2.99 3.47 -8.00
C THR A 41 3.87 2.35 -8.55
N VAL A 42 3.29 1.21 -8.92
CA VAL A 42 3.98 0.11 -9.61
C VAL A 42 4.49 0.58 -10.97
N ALA A 43 3.74 1.40 -11.71
CA ALA A 43 4.22 1.94 -12.98
C ALA A 43 5.50 2.79 -12.80
N ILE A 44 5.68 3.47 -11.66
CA ILE A 44 6.87 4.27 -11.37
C ILE A 44 8.07 3.37 -11.02
N LEU A 45 7.88 2.36 -10.16
CA LEU A 45 9.00 1.55 -9.63
C LEU A 45 9.28 0.26 -10.45
N SER A 46 8.31 -0.28 -11.18
CA SER A 46 8.49 -1.46 -12.04
C SER A 46 9.57 -1.37 -13.13
N PRO A 47 9.86 -0.22 -13.76
CA PRO A 47 10.90 -0.16 -14.77
C PRO A 47 12.31 -0.13 -14.15
N VAL A 48 12.44 0.17 -12.87
CA VAL A 48 13.73 0.36 -12.20
C VAL A 48 14.37 -0.99 -11.94
N LYS A 49 15.54 -1.26 -12.52
CA LYS A 49 16.29 -2.51 -12.32
C LYS A 49 17.52 -2.35 -11.43
N SER A 50 17.91 -1.12 -11.16
CA SER A 50 19.07 -0.78 -10.35
C SER A 50 18.85 0.53 -9.58
N LEU A 51 19.62 0.72 -8.51
CA LEU A 51 19.60 1.98 -7.75
C LEU A 51 19.90 3.21 -8.63
N ALA A 52 20.78 3.07 -9.62
CA ALA A 52 21.13 4.15 -10.55
C ALA A 52 19.97 4.57 -11.47
N GLU A 53 18.96 3.72 -11.65
CA GLU A 53 17.75 4.07 -12.41
C GLU A 53 16.75 4.87 -11.57
N ILE A 54 16.82 4.77 -10.24
CA ILE A 54 15.99 5.59 -9.33
C ILE A 54 16.33 7.08 -9.48
N GLU A 55 17.61 7.40 -9.66
CA GLU A 55 18.06 8.79 -9.88
C GLU A 55 17.49 9.43 -11.16
N LYS A 56 17.06 8.59 -12.11
CA LYS A 56 16.48 9.02 -13.39
C LYS A 56 14.96 9.14 -13.35
N LEU A 57 14.34 8.80 -12.21
CA LEU A 57 12.91 8.99 -12.02
C LEU A 57 12.56 10.48 -12.07
N ASP A 58 11.27 10.74 -12.29
CA ASP A 58 10.71 12.08 -12.22
C ASP A 58 11.15 12.78 -10.93
N PRO A 59 11.44 14.10 -10.95
CA PRO A 59 11.81 14.87 -9.76
C PRO A 59 10.95 14.64 -8.53
N VAL A 60 9.64 14.41 -8.70
CA VAL A 60 8.70 14.13 -7.62
C VAL A 60 9.00 12.81 -6.91
N TYR A 61 9.72 11.91 -7.58
CA TYR A 61 10.04 10.54 -7.16
C TYR A 61 11.54 10.28 -7.07
N ARG A 62 12.35 11.31 -6.81
CA ARG A 62 13.80 11.21 -6.67
C ARG A 62 14.24 10.48 -5.39
N PRO A 63 15.50 10.04 -5.29
CA PRO A 63 16.04 9.36 -4.10
C PRO A 63 15.84 10.13 -2.79
N ASP A 64 15.78 11.47 -2.83
CA ASP A 64 15.50 12.28 -1.64
C ASP A 64 14.12 12.01 -1.04
N LEU A 65 13.20 11.42 -1.82
CA LEU A 65 11.81 11.10 -1.48
C LEU A 65 11.50 9.61 -1.67
N ILE A 66 12.52 8.79 -1.96
CA ILE A 66 12.42 7.33 -2.11
C ILE A 66 13.48 6.69 -1.24
N TYR A 67 13.04 5.83 -0.33
CA TYR A 67 13.96 5.01 0.44
C TYR A 67 14.63 4.03 -0.51
N ALA A 68 15.94 3.87 -0.39
CA ALA A 68 16.66 2.87 -1.15
C ALA A 68 17.74 2.24 -0.29
N ARG A 69 17.87 0.91 -0.38
CA ARG A 69 18.90 0.15 0.33
C ARG A 69 19.49 -0.93 -0.55
N GLN A 70 20.81 -1.00 -0.56
CA GLN A 70 21.57 -2.07 -1.20
C GLN A 70 21.97 -3.12 -0.16
N PHE A 71 22.00 -4.36 -0.59
CA PHE A 71 22.43 -5.53 0.18
C PHE A 71 23.66 -6.17 -0.46
N ALA A 72 24.29 -7.09 0.26
CA ALA A 72 25.41 -7.87 -0.27
C ALA A 72 25.02 -8.59 -1.57
N GLY A 73 25.95 -8.68 -2.52
CA GLY A 73 25.71 -9.32 -3.83
C GLY A 73 24.93 -8.47 -4.83
N GLY A 74 24.67 -7.19 -4.54
CA GLY A 74 24.06 -6.24 -5.49
C GLY A 74 22.52 -6.26 -5.49
N ALA A 75 21.90 -7.08 -4.65
CA ALA A 75 20.47 -7.03 -4.39
C ALA A 75 20.09 -5.68 -3.76
N TRP A 76 18.87 -5.22 -4.01
CA TRP A 76 18.41 -3.92 -3.51
C TRP A 76 16.90 -3.90 -3.29
N ALA A 77 16.47 -2.97 -2.46
CA ALA A 77 15.07 -2.63 -2.26
C ALA A 77 14.90 -1.11 -2.34
N ALA A 78 13.79 -0.66 -2.88
CA ALA A 78 13.38 0.74 -2.79
C ALA A 78 11.94 0.83 -2.32
N ALA A 79 11.61 1.90 -1.60
CA ALA A 79 10.28 2.13 -1.11
C ALA A 79 9.90 3.59 -1.18
N ARG A 80 8.61 3.84 -1.39
CA ARG A 80 8.04 5.19 -1.34
C ARG A 80 6.90 5.21 -0.36
N SER A 81 6.88 6.28 0.46
CA SER A 81 5.74 6.60 1.30
C SER A 81 4.77 7.43 0.47
N LEU A 82 3.49 7.17 0.62
CA LEU A 82 2.45 7.88 -0.10
C LEU A 82 1.61 8.61 0.95
N ASP A 83 1.50 9.92 0.76
CA ASP A 83 0.80 10.77 1.71
C ASP A 83 -0.71 10.53 1.61
N GLU A 84 -1.44 10.81 2.70
CA GLU A 84 -2.90 10.73 2.70
C GLU A 84 -3.52 11.73 1.70
N GLN A 85 -2.80 12.80 1.38
CA GLN A 85 -3.25 13.78 0.36
C GLN A 85 -3.04 13.27 -1.07
N ASP A 86 -2.05 12.39 -1.30
CA ASP A 86 -1.83 11.72 -2.59
C ASP A 86 -2.81 10.55 -2.79
N THR A 87 -3.55 10.17 -1.73
CA THR A 87 -4.55 9.11 -1.77
C THR A 87 -5.84 9.57 -1.09
N GLU A 88 -6.84 10.04 -1.86
CA GLU A 88 -8.17 10.45 -1.36
C GLU A 88 -8.96 9.37 -0.57
N PHE A 89 -8.33 8.24 -0.25
CA PHE A 89 -8.94 6.98 0.15
C PHE A 89 -8.39 6.43 1.47
N GLY A 90 -7.53 7.18 2.19
CA GLY A 90 -7.05 6.82 3.53
C GLY A 90 -6.14 5.60 3.56
N PHE A 91 -5.23 5.47 2.58
CA PHE A 91 -4.26 4.37 2.58
C PHE A 91 -3.07 4.68 3.49
N GLU A 92 -2.87 3.85 4.50
CA GLU A 92 -1.65 3.78 5.30
C GLU A 92 -0.60 2.86 4.63
N ALA A 93 -0.14 3.16 3.41
CA ALA A 93 0.61 2.19 2.61
C ALA A 93 1.91 2.73 2.00
N ALA A 94 3.02 2.05 2.30
CA ALA A 94 4.27 2.14 1.54
C ALA A 94 4.41 0.93 0.60
N LEU A 95 4.95 1.16 -0.60
CA LEU A 95 5.27 0.14 -1.59
C LEU A 95 6.79 -0.11 -1.58
N VAL A 96 7.21 -1.35 -1.42
CA VAL A 96 8.61 -1.79 -1.56
C VAL A 96 8.74 -2.57 -2.87
N TYR A 97 9.64 -2.13 -3.74
CA TYR A 97 10.10 -2.86 -4.93
C TYR A 97 11.47 -3.46 -4.66
N THR A 98 11.70 -4.67 -5.14
CA THR A 98 12.93 -5.42 -4.93
C THR A 98 13.66 -5.71 -6.23
N SER A 99 14.96 -5.98 -6.17
CA SER A 99 15.77 -6.35 -7.34
C SER A 99 15.26 -7.59 -8.10
N GLY A 100 14.35 -8.39 -7.51
CA GLY A 100 13.68 -9.51 -8.16
C GLY A 100 12.44 -9.13 -8.99
N GLY A 101 12.09 -7.85 -9.08
CA GLY A 101 10.87 -7.40 -9.73
C GLY A 101 9.60 -7.57 -8.88
N GLU A 102 9.76 -7.88 -7.60
CA GLU A 102 8.63 -8.16 -6.70
C GLU A 102 8.21 -6.93 -5.91
N PHE A 103 6.91 -6.84 -5.64
CA PHE A 103 6.27 -5.75 -4.92
C PHE A 103 5.68 -6.20 -3.60
N TRP A 104 5.86 -5.37 -2.58
CA TRP A 104 5.36 -5.60 -1.23
C TRP A 104 4.68 -4.33 -0.73
N ILE A 105 3.51 -4.49 -0.11
CA ILE A 105 2.69 -3.37 0.36
C ILE A 105 2.42 -3.53 1.85
N ALA A 106 2.64 -2.46 2.61
CA ALA A 106 2.16 -2.33 3.98
C ALA A 106 0.64 -2.10 3.97
N LYS A 107 -0.13 -3.02 4.58
CA LYS A 107 -1.60 -2.97 4.56
C LYS A 107 -2.20 -2.19 5.73
N ASN A 108 -1.49 -2.10 6.85
CA ASN A 108 -1.98 -1.57 8.12
C ASN A 108 -0.88 -0.76 8.85
N ARG A 109 -0.06 -0.02 8.10
CA ARG A 109 1.02 0.77 8.71
C ARG A 109 1.21 2.10 8.02
N HIS A 110 0.81 3.15 8.71
CA HIS A 110 1.06 4.50 8.25
C HIS A 110 2.54 4.87 8.45
N PHE A 111 3.12 5.50 7.46
CA PHE A 111 4.43 6.11 7.57
C PHE A 111 4.25 7.62 7.43
N CYS A 112 4.67 8.36 8.46
CA CYS A 112 4.60 9.83 8.46
C CYS A 112 5.57 10.40 7.42
N GLY A 113 5.13 10.48 6.17
CA GLY A 113 5.94 10.93 5.05
C GLY A 113 7.17 10.05 4.78
N TYR A 114 8.14 10.62 4.08
CA TYR A 114 9.40 9.96 3.75
C TYR A 114 10.26 9.71 4.99
N GLU A 115 10.37 10.66 5.92
CA GLU A 115 11.22 10.48 7.11
C GLU A 115 10.75 9.31 7.98
N GLY A 116 9.44 9.21 8.24
CA GLY A 116 8.87 8.11 9.02
C GLY A 116 9.08 6.74 8.36
N LEU A 117 8.99 6.69 7.02
CA LEU A 117 9.32 5.50 6.24
C LEU A 117 10.79 5.13 6.39
N SER A 118 11.69 6.07 6.09
CA SER A 118 13.13 5.84 6.08
C SER A 118 13.63 5.37 7.45
N ILE A 119 13.15 5.99 8.54
CA ILE A 119 13.49 5.57 9.90
C ILE A 119 13.04 4.12 10.15
N SER A 120 11.75 3.82 9.92
CA SER A 120 11.20 2.48 10.15
C SER A 120 11.96 1.42 9.36
N LEU A 121 12.20 1.65 8.07
CA LEU A 121 12.89 0.69 7.21
C LEU A 121 14.38 0.50 7.58
N ASN A 122 15.02 1.50 8.20
CA ASN A 122 16.40 1.37 8.69
C ASN A 122 16.51 0.68 10.07
N GLU A 123 15.41 0.57 10.81
CA GLU A 123 15.36 -0.20 12.06
C GLU A 123 15.47 -1.70 11.79
N VAL A 124 14.95 -2.18 10.65
CA VAL A 124 15.06 -3.57 10.22
C VAL A 124 16.53 -3.95 9.96
N LYS A 125 17.11 -4.71 10.90
CA LYS A 125 18.49 -5.19 10.84
C LYS A 125 18.57 -6.46 9.99
N ALA A 126 18.98 -6.30 8.74
CA ALA A 126 19.15 -7.39 7.79
C ALA A 126 20.36 -7.17 6.88
N ASP A 127 21.15 -8.22 6.68
CA ASP A 127 22.32 -8.21 5.79
C ASP A 127 21.96 -8.64 4.35
N THR A 128 20.83 -9.33 4.18
CA THR A 128 20.31 -9.81 2.90
C THR A 128 18.94 -9.20 2.59
N LEU A 129 18.59 -9.19 1.30
CA LEU A 129 17.27 -8.75 0.84
C LEU A 129 16.16 -9.64 1.42
N GLU A 130 16.37 -10.96 1.48
CA GLU A 130 15.40 -11.90 2.03
C GLU A 130 15.17 -11.65 3.52
N GLY A 131 16.24 -11.41 4.29
CA GLY A 131 16.15 -11.06 5.70
C GLY A 131 15.41 -9.74 5.90
N PHE A 132 15.65 -8.76 5.02
CA PHE A 132 14.96 -7.48 5.05
C PHE A 132 13.46 -7.66 4.80
N ILE A 133 13.08 -8.38 3.75
CA ILE A 133 11.67 -8.65 3.43
C ILE A 133 10.97 -9.42 4.55
N ALA A 134 11.65 -10.42 5.14
CA ALA A 134 11.11 -11.15 6.30
C ALA A 134 10.86 -10.21 7.50
N GLY A 135 11.81 -9.33 7.81
CA GLY A 135 11.66 -8.31 8.85
C GLY A 135 10.53 -7.33 8.56
N LEU A 136 10.40 -6.86 7.31
CA LEU A 136 9.30 -5.99 6.89
C LEU A 136 7.93 -6.65 7.04
N SER A 137 7.80 -7.92 6.67
CA SER A 137 6.56 -8.66 6.87
C SER A 137 6.23 -8.84 8.34
N ALA A 138 7.23 -9.10 9.19
CA ALA A 138 7.04 -9.33 10.62
C ALA A 138 6.76 -8.04 11.43
N GLU A 139 7.54 -6.98 11.19
CA GLU A 139 7.55 -5.76 12.01
C GLU A 139 6.62 -4.66 11.47
N HIS A 140 6.34 -4.70 10.16
CA HIS A 140 5.66 -3.61 9.46
C HIS A 140 4.46 -4.07 8.63
N GLY A 141 4.13 -5.37 8.66
CA GLY A 141 2.94 -5.91 8.00
C GLY A 141 2.98 -5.81 6.48
N PHE A 142 4.18 -5.77 5.89
CA PHE A 142 4.33 -5.86 4.44
C PHE A 142 3.88 -7.21 3.94
N SER A 143 3.10 -7.21 2.87
CA SER A 143 2.67 -8.43 2.18
C SER A 143 2.88 -8.30 0.69
N ARG A 144 3.28 -9.41 0.07
CA ARG A 144 3.45 -9.50 -1.38
C ARG A 144 2.15 -9.11 -2.10
N TYR A 145 2.29 -8.32 -3.17
CA TYR A 145 1.20 -7.93 -4.07
C TYR A 145 1.23 -8.76 -5.36
#